data_AF-A0A7C9F7K3-F1
#
_entry.id   AF-A0A7C9F7K3-F1
#
_cell.length_a   1.000
_cell.length_b   1.000
_cell.length_c   1.000
_cell.angle_alpha   90.00
_cell.angle_beta   90.00
_cell.angle_gamma   90.00
#
_symmetry.space_group_name_H-M   'P 1'
#
loop_
_entity.id
_entity.type
_entity.pdbx_description
1 polymer ?
#
loop_
_entity_poly.entity_id
_entity_poly.type
_entity_poly.pdbx_seq_one_letter_code
_entity_poly.pdbx_strand_id
1 'polypeptide(L)'
;DKDNSGTLTVKEMQEVVDDILERYPQIELYLKSRQMKSIVDLMKDANEDVKKESIELNIEEFRTALSDVDGQMKNLPATAQVAAQQGAYLADCFNRMEKCDKNPEGPIRIRGEGRHRFKPFRYRHLGQFAPLGGDQAAAQLPGDWISIGHSTQWLWYSIYASKQVSWRTRALVVGDWTRRFLFGRDSSRI
;
A
#
# COMPACT_ATOMS: atom_id res chain seq x y z
N ASP A 1 27.94 -8.78 3.81
CA ASP A 1 28.89 -9.81 4.19
C ASP A 1 29.48 -9.42 5.53
N LYS A 2 28.95 -9.97 6.64
CA LYS A 2 29.43 -9.64 8.00
C LYS A 2 30.71 -10.42 8.32
N ASP A 3 30.95 -11.53 7.63
CA ASP A 3 32.11 -12.41 7.84
C ASP A 3 33.20 -12.28 6.75
N ASN A 4 32.98 -11.44 5.74
CA ASN A 4 33.88 -11.24 4.58
C ASN A 4 34.19 -12.56 3.85
N SER A 5 33.28 -13.55 3.94
CA SER A 5 33.48 -14.88 3.35
C SER A 5 33.24 -14.90 1.83
N GLY A 6 32.65 -13.85 1.27
CA GLY A 6 32.21 -13.82 -0.13
C GLY A 6 30.96 -14.66 -0.39
N THR A 7 30.38 -15.28 0.64
CA THR A 7 29.14 -16.08 0.58
C THR A 7 28.14 -15.57 1.60
N LEU A 8 26.84 -15.69 1.32
CA LEU A 8 25.78 -15.22 2.22
C LEU A 8 25.08 -16.43 2.84
N THR A 9 25.13 -16.54 4.17
CA THR A 9 24.36 -17.56 4.87
C THR A 9 22.86 -17.27 4.77
N VAL A 10 22.03 -18.32 4.81
CA VAL A 10 20.56 -18.18 4.75
C VAL A 10 20.01 -17.27 5.86
N LYS A 11 20.66 -17.25 7.04
CA LYS A 11 20.29 -16.37 8.15
C LYS A 11 20.58 -14.90 7.85
N GLU A 12 21.76 -14.60 7.33
CA GLU A 12 22.14 -13.23 6.96
C GLU A 12 21.26 -12.71 5.81
N MET A 13 20.89 -13.56 4.85
CA MET A 13 19.91 -13.17 3.83
C MET A 13 18.56 -12.85 4.42
N GLN A 14 18.07 -13.65 5.36
CA GLN A 14 16.76 -13.39 5.98
C GLN A 14 16.78 -12.06 6.75
N GLU A 15 17.86 -11.76 7.49
CA GLU A 15 18.03 -10.45 8.14
C GLU A 15 17.99 -9.30 7.13
N VAL A 16 18.72 -9.41 6.02
CA VAL A 16 18.76 -8.39 4.96
C VAL A 16 17.40 -8.23 4.28
N VAL A 17 16.70 -9.33 4.04
CA VAL A 17 15.35 -9.33 3.46
C VAL A 17 14.36 -8.65 4.40
N ASP A 18 14.42 -8.92 5.70
CA ASP A 18 13.53 -8.31 6.69
C ASP A 18 13.77 -6.78 6.77
N ASP A 19 15.03 -6.34 6.75
CA ASP A 19 15.39 -4.91 6.67
C ASP A 19 14.90 -4.24 5.38
N ILE A 20 14.99 -4.96 4.24
CA ILE A 20 14.49 -4.51 2.93
C ILE A 20 12.96 -4.37 2.95
N LEU A 21 12.25 -5.34 3.53
CA LEU A 21 10.78 -5.33 3.65
C LEU A 21 10.32 -4.21 4.59
N GLU A 22 11.05 -3.92 5.67
CA GLU A 22 10.74 -2.78 6.54
C GLU A 22 10.86 -1.47 5.77
N ARG A 23 11.89 -1.33 4.91
CA ARG A 23 12.19 -0.12 4.16
C ARG A 23 11.31 0.10 2.93
N TYR A 24 11.01 -0.97 2.21
CA TYR A 24 10.28 -0.94 0.94
C TYR A 24 9.00 -1.79 1.07
N PRO A 25 7.97 -1.28 1.78
CA PRO A 25 6.75 -2.05 2.05
C PRO A 25 6.00 -2.48 0.78
N GLN A 26 6.25 -1.82 -0.36
CA GLN A 26 5.71 -2.24 -1.66
C GLN A 26 6.17 -3.64 -2.09
N ILE A 27 7.31 -4.13 -1.60
CA ILE A 27 7.78 -5.49 -1.89
C ILE A 27 6.84 -6.52 -1.24
N GLU A 28 6.26 -6.22 -0.09
CA GLU A 28 5.28 -7.09 0.57
C GLU A 28 4.05 -7.34 -0.32
N LEU A 29 3.61 -6.31 -1.06
CA LEU A 29 2.51 -6.42 -2.01
C LEU A 29 2.87 -7.33 -3.19
N TYR A 30 4.10 -7.20 -3.69
CA TYR A 30 4.62 -8.07 -4.75
C TYR A 30 4.68 -9.53 -4.31
N LEU A 31 5.25 -9.82 -3.14
CA LEU A 31 5.34 -11.17 -2.58
C LEU A 31 3.96 -11.81 -2.38
N LYS A 32 3.00 -11.05 -1.85
CA LYS A 32 1.60 -11.50 -1.70
C LYS A 32 0.95 -11.84 -3.04
N SER A 33 1.17 -11.02 -4.07
CA SER A 33 0.61 -11.27 -5.41
C SER A 33 1.11 -12.56 -6.06
N ARG A 34 2.32 -12.99 -5.70
CA ARG A 34 2.98 -14.22 -6.17
C ARG A 34 2.84 -15.40 -5.22
N GLN A 35 2.07 -15.26 -4.12
CA GLN A 35 1.89 -16.28 -3.07
C GLN A 35 3.19 -16.74 -2.36
N MET A 36 4.24 -15.93 -2.37
CA MET A 36 5.51 -16.28 -1.74
C MET A 36 5.56 -15.83 -0.28
N LYS A 37 6.13 -16.66 0.61
CA LYS A 37 6.23 -16.36 2.03
C LYS A 37 7.49 -15.55 2.36
N SER A 38 8.55 -15.69 1.57
CA SER A 38 9.79 -14.91 1.70
C SER A 38 10.45 -14.68 0.32
N ILE A 39 11.33 -13.68 0.22
CA ILE A 39 12.24 -13.50 -0.94
C ILE A 39 13.15 -14.73 -1.11
N VAL A 40 13.39 -15.49 -0.04
CA VAL A 40 14.12 -16.76 -0.11
C VAL A 40 13.38 -17.80 -0.98
N ASP A 41 12.04 -17.72 -1.06
CA ASP A 41 11.26 -18.59 -1.94
C ASP A 41 11.41 -18.20 -3.43
N LEU A 42 11.60 -16.90 -3.74
CA LEU A 42 11.96 -16.46 -5.11
C LEU A 42 13.25 -17.13 -5.60
N MET A 43 14.24 -17.27 -4.71
CA MET A 43 15.51 -17.90 -5.04
C MET A 43 15.41 -19.42 -5.19
N LYS A 44 14.45 -20.06 -4.50
CA LYS A 44 14.22 -21.50 -4.65
C LYS A 44 13.52 -21.83 -5.96
N ASP A 45 12.56 -21.00 -6.38
CA ASP A 45 11.87 -21.17 -7.67
C ASP A 45 12.80 -20.89 -8.87
N ALA A 46 13.77 -19.99 -8.72
CA ALA A 46 14.80 -19.74 -9.74
C ALA A 46 15.80 -20.90 -9.90
N ASN A 47 15.94 -21.76 -8.88
CA ASN A 47 16.94 -22.82 -8.79
C ASN A 47 16.29 -24.21 -8.65
N GLU A 48 15.45 -24.62 -9.61
CA GLU A 48 14.91 -26.00 -9.68
C GLU A 48 16.02 -27.08 -9.81
N ASP A 49 17.27 -26.72 -10.10
CA ASP A 49 18.35 -27.66 -10.46
C ASP A 49 19.39 -28.00 -9.36
N VAL A 50 19.33 -27.46 -8.13
CA VAL A 50 20.44 -27.68 -7.17
C VAL A 50 20.03 -28.40 -5.86
N LYS A 51 20.69 -29.55 -5.64
CA LYS A 51 20.58 -30.43 -4.48
C LYS A 51 20.78 -29.70 -3.14
N LYS A 52 19.78 -29.87 -2.28
CA LYS A 52 19.55 -29.58 -0.85
C LYS A 52 20.67 -29.31 0.18
N GLU A 53 21.99 -29.29 -0.08
CA GLU A 53 22.95 -29.37 1.06
C GLU A 53 24.08 -28.34 1.19
N SER A 54 24.17 -27.31 0.37
CA SER A 54 24.96 -26.12 0.73
C SER A 54 24.62 -25.01 -0.24
N ILE A 55 23.62 -24.21 0.12
CA ILE A 55 23.30 -23.03 -0.69
C ILE A 55 24.34 -21.95 -0.35
N GLU A 56 25.56 -22.13 -0.85
CA GLU A 56 26.54 -21.05 -1.01
C GLU A 56 25.99 -20.15 -2.13
N LEU A 57 25.00 -19.33 -1.77
CA LEU A 57 24.23 -18.55 -2.71
C LEU A 57 25.07 -17.41 -3.28
N ASN A 58 25.22 -17.40 -4.61
CA ASN A 58 25.95 -16.37 -5.34
C ASN A 58 25.23 -15.01 -5.19
N ILE A 59 25.97 -14.00 -4.72
CA ILE A 59 25.50 -12.62 -4.53
C ILE A 59 24.90 -12.05 -5.84
N GLU A 60 25.41 -12.48 -7.00
CA GLU A 60 24.92 -12.05 -8.31
C GLU A 60 23.50 -12.55 -8.60
N GLU A 61 23.16 -13.78 -8.22
CA GLU A 61 21.80 -14.33 -8.38
C GLU A 61 20.82 -13.56 -7.51
N PHE A 62 21.18 -13.29 -6.25
CA PHE A 62 20.36 -12.49 -5.34
C PHE A 62 20.13 -11.07 -5.87
N ARG A 63 21.18 -10.45 -6.43
CA ARG A 63 21.08 -9.12 -7.05
C ARG A 63 20.13 -9.12 -8.25
N THR A 64 20.21 -10.15 -9.09
CA THR A 64 19.36 -10.29 -10.27
C THR A 64 17.89 -10.45 -9.86
N ALA A 65 17.62 -11.34 -8.90
CA ALA A 65 16.27 -11.52 -8.36
C ALA A 65 15.69 -10.23 -7.76
N LEU A 66 16.47 -9.48 -6.99
CA LEU A 66 16.02 -8.18 -6.46
C LEU A 66 15.78 -7.14 -7.57
N SER A 67 16.60 -7.13 -8.61
CA SER A 67 16.43 -6.24 -9.77
C SER A 67 15.12 -6.55 -10.52
N ASP A 68 14.77 -7.82 -10.66
CA ASP A 68 13.52 -8.24 -11.30
C ASP A 68 12.30 -7.84 -10.47
N VAL A 69 12.39 -7.96 -9.14
CA VAL A 69 11.35 -7.48 -8.23
C VAL A 69 11.18 -5.97 -8.38
N ASP A 70 12.27 -5.20 -8.36
CA ASP A 70 12.26 -3.74 -8.51
C ASP A 70 11.64 -3.30 -9.84
N GLY A 71 12.00 -3.96 -10.94
CA GLY A 71 11.42 -3.69 -12.26
C GLY A 71 9.90 -3.96 -12.36
N GLN A 72 9.36 -4.86 -11.52
CA GLN A 72 7.94 -5.18 -11.48
C GLN A 72 7.15 -4.38 -10.44
N MET A 73 7.82 -3.55 -9.62
CA MET A 73 7.14 -2.76 -8.60
C MET A 73 6.25 -1.68 -9.23
N LYS A 74 4.99 -1.65 -8.80
CA LYS A 74 4.03 -0.65 -9.23
C LYS A 74 3.86 0.41 -8.16
N ASN A 75 3.79 1.66 -8.59
CA ASN A 75 3.36 2.76 -7.73
C ASN A 75 1.93 2.53 -7.24
N LEU A 76 1.61 3.11 -6.09
CA LEU A 76 0.25 3.12 -5.57
C LEU A 76 -0.72 3.76 -6.57
N PRO A 77 -1.98 3.31 -6.62
CA PRO A 77 -2.95 3.81 -7.59
C PRO A 77 -3.22 5.30 -7.38
N ALA A 78 -3.32 6.06 -8.47
CA ALA A 78 -3.56 7.51 -8.46
C ALA A 78 -5.01 7.85 -8.05
N THR A 79 -5.32 7.62 -6.77
CA THR A 79 -6.66 7.80 -6.19
C THR A 79 -6.64 8.87 -5.12
N ALA A 80 -7.76 9.56 -4.94
CA ALA A 80 -7.94 10.54 -3.86
C ALA A 80 -7.68 9.92 -2.47
N GLN A 81 -7.96 8.62 -2.31
CA GLN A 81 -7.67 7.91 -1.07
C GLN A 81 -6.17 7.83 -0.79
N VAL A 82 -5.36 7.46 -1.79
CA VAL A 82 -3.89 7.42 -1.64
C VAL A 82 -3.36 8.81 -1.34
N ALA A 83 -3.81 9.84 -2.08
CA ALA A 83 -3.40 11.22 -1.86
C ALA A 83 -3.74 11.72 -0.44
N ALA A 84 -4.96 11.44 0.05
CA ALA A 84 -5.38 11.83 1.39
C ALA A 84 -4.55 11.15 2.49
N GLN A 85 -4.25 9.86 2.34
CA GLN A 85 -3.40 9.13 3.30
C GLN A 85 -1.95 9.62 3.28
N GLN A 86 -1.39 9.84 2.09
CA GLN A 86 -0.03 10.37 1.95
C GLN A 86 0.08 11.78 2.53
N GLY A 87 -0.91 12.65 2.30
CA GLY A 87 -0.96 13.99 2.86
C GLY A 87 -1.02 13.98 4.38
N ALA A 88 -1.86 13.14 4.97
CA ALA A 88 -1.95 12.98 6.43
C ALA A 88 -0.64 12.44 7.04
N TYR A 89 -0.03 11.43 6.41
CA TYR A 89 1.25 10.88 6.83
C TYR A 89 2.37 11.94 6.79
N LEU A 90 2.46 12.71 5.69
CA LEU A 90 3.49 13.73 5.53
C LEU A 90 3.32 14.88 6.55
N ALA A 91 2.08 15.31 6.80
CA ALA A 91 1.79 16.31 7.82
C ALA A 91 2.23 15.85 9.21
N ASP A 92 1.97 14.59 9.56
CA ASP A 92 2.43 13.99 10.82
C ASP A 92 3.96 13.90 10.90
N CYS A 93 4.65 13.53 9.81
CA CYS A 93 6.10 13.59 9.73
C CYS A 93 6.64 15.00 9.99
N PHE A 94 6.04 16.04 9.41
CA PHE A 94 6.46 17.43 9.66
C PHE A 94 6.24 17.83 11.12
N ASN A 95 5.09 17.48 11.70
CA ASN A 95 4.78 17.78 13.11
C ASN A 95 5.73 17.08 14.09
N ARG A 96 6.27 15.91 13.73
CA ARG A 96 7.17 15.12 14.58
C ARG A 96 8.64 15.24 14.22
N MET A 97 9.01 16.11 13.28
CA MET A 97 10.36 16.16 12.72
C MET A 97 11.47 16.32 13.77
N GLU A 98 11.34 17.27 14.69
CA GLU A 98 12.36 17.51 15.72
C GLU A 98 12.55 16.31 16.67
N LYS A 99 11.47 15.59 16.97
CA LYS A 99 11.53 14.39 17.82
C LYS A 99 12.23 13.24 17.08
N CYS A 100 11.90 13.05 15.81
CA CYS A 100 12.47 12.00 14.97
C CYS A 100 13.92 12.30 14.52
N ASP A 101 14.36 13.55 14.57
CA ASP A 101 15.78 13.91 14.40
C ASP A 101 16.62 13.43 15.59
N LYS A 102 16.09 13.52 16.83
CA LYS A 102 16.77 13.06 18.05
C LYS A 102 16.69 11.53 18.22
N ASN A 103 15.50 10.96 18.01
CA ASN A 103 15.22 9.53 18.12
C ASN A 103 14.59 9.01 16.82
N PRO A 104 15.41 8.54 15.85
CA PRO A 104 14.91 8.06 14.57
C PRO A 104 14.04 6.80 14.71
N GLU A 105 12.84 6.80 14.12
CA GLU A 105 11.89 5.68 14.19
C GLU A 105 11.98 4.73 12.98
N GLY A 106 12.64 5.16 11.91
CA GLY A 106 12.66 4.46 10.63
C GLY A 106 13.64 3.28 10.58
N PRO A 107 13.66 2.54 9.46
CA PRO A 107 14.55 1.41 9.23
C PRO A 107 16.02 1.83 9.13
N ILE A 108 16.93 0.86 9.19
CA ILE A 108 18.37 1.08 9.06
C ILE A 108 18.71 1.58 7.64
N ARG A 109 19.69 2.48 7.55
CA ARG A 109 20.20 2.93 6.25
C ARG A 109 21.14 1.86 5.67
N ILE A 110 20.72 1.24 4.57
CA ILE A 110 21.53 0.28 3.79
C ILE A 110 22.85 0.92 3.30
N ARG A 111 22.85 2.23 3.02
CA ARG A 111 24.04 3.00 2.65
C ARG A 111 24.25 4.09 3.69
N GLY A 112 25.34 4.00 4.43
CA GLY A 112 25.74 4.94 5.49
C GLY A 112 25.31 4.50 6.89
N GLU A 113 25.65 5.34 7.88
CA GLU A 113 25.38 5.06 9.29
C GLU A 113 24.02 5.61 9.74
N GLY A 114 23.43 4.95 10.73
CA GLY A 114 22.19 5.37 11.39
C GLY A 114 20.90 4.86 10.72
N ARG A 115 19.78 5.45 11.15
CA ARG A 115 18.42 5.06 10.77
C ARG A 115 17.72 6.17 9.99
N HIS A 116 16.69 5.82 9.24
CA HIS A 116 15.77 6.80 8.66
C HIS A 116 14.96 7.47 9.78
N ARG A 117 14.60 8.73 9.59
CA ARG A 117 13.89 9.52 10.60
C ARG A 117 12.49 8.96 10.89
N PHE A 118 11.79 8.56 9.83
CA PHE A 118 10.41 8.08 9.89
C PHE A 118 10.30 6.69 9.30
N LYS A 119 9.31 5.93 9.76
CA LYS A 119 8.90 4.66 9.12
C LYS A 119 8.28 4.94 7.76
N PRO A 120 8.50 4.11 6.73
CA PRO A 120 7.96 4.35 5.40
C PRO A 120 6.43 4.34 5.40
N PHE A 121 5.86 5.10 4.46
CA PHE A 121 4.42 5.16 4.25
C PHE A 121 3.85 3.78 3.89
N ARG A 122 2.79 3.36 4.59
CA ARG A 122 2.07 2.11 4.31
C ARG A 122 0.64 2.43 3.92
N TYR A 123 0.32 2.19 2.65
CA TYR A 123 -1.04 2.40 2.14
C TYR A 123 -2.01 1.36 2.72
N ARG A 124 -3.16 1.84 3.20
CA ARG A 124 -4.28 0.98 3.60
C ARG A 124 -5.42 1.14 2.60
N HIS A 125 -5.68 0.13 1.79
CA HIS A 125 -6.86 0.11 0.95
C HIS A 125 -8.12 -0.02 1.82
N LEU A 126 -9.13 0.82 1.56
CA LEU A 126 -10.36 0.91 2.36
C LEU A 126 -11.57 0.40 1.57
N GLY A 127 -11.32 -0.20 0.40
CA GLY A 127 -12.33 -0.55 -0.56
C GLY A 127 -12.50 0.49 -1.66
N GLN A 128 -13.38 0.16 -2.60
CA GLN A 128 -13.75 0.98 -3.74
C GLN A 128 -15.26 0.91 -3.96
N PHE A 129 -15.82 2.00 -4.45
CA PHE A 129 -17.24 2.10 -4.79
C PHE A 129 -17.41 2.55 -6.22
N ALA A 130 -18.39 1.97 -6.91
CA ALA A 130 -18.78 2.36 -8.26
C ALA A 130 -20.31 2.51 -8.32
N PRO A 131 -20.87 3.71 -8.59
CA PRO A 131 -22.29 3.85 -8.87
C PRO A 131 -22.61 3.18 -10.21
N LEU A 132 -23.65 2.35 -10.25
CA LEU A 132 -24.05 1.57 -11.43
C LEU A 132 -25.17 2.23 -12.25
N GLY A 133 -25.78 3.30 -11.73
CA GLY A 133 -27.02 3.86 -12.26
C GLY A 133 -28.25 3.16 -11.69
N GLY A 134 -29.45 3.66 -11.99
CA GLY A 134 -30.70 3.08 -11.48
C GLY A 134 -30.81 3.03 -9.95
N ASP A 135 -30.18 3.97 -9.25
CA ASP A 135 -30.07 4.02 -7.78
C ASP A 135 -29.42 2.77 -7.14
N GLN A 136 -28.48 2.15 -7.86
CA GLN A 136 -27.64 1.06 -7.37
C GLN A 136 -26.15 1.42 -7.38
N ALA A 137 -25.41 0.85 -6.44
CA ALA A 137 -23.95 0.90 -6.41
C ALA A 137 -23.35 -0.48 -6.20
N ALA A 138 -22.14 -0.67 -6.68
CA ALA A 138 -21.25 -1.75 -6.29
C ALA A 138 -20.20 -1.21 -5.31
N ALA A 139 -19.85 -2.03 -4.32
CA ALA A 139 -18.76 -1.78 -3.40
C ALA A 139 -17.91 -3.04 -3.26
N GLN A 140 -16.60 -2.86 -3.28
CA GLN A 140 -15.65 -3.85 -2.82
C GLN A 140 -15.04 -3.31 -1.53
N LEU A 141 -15.24 -4.01 -0.42
CA LEU A 141 -14.72 -3.66 0.89
C LEU A 141 -13.41 -4.43 1.16
N PRO A 142 -12.60 -4.00 2.14
CA PRO A 142 -11.38 -4.72 2.52
C PRO A 142 -11.69 -6.18 2.88
N GLY A 143 -10.86 -7.10 2.41
CA GLY A 143 -11.11 -8.55 2.55
C GLY A 143 -11.94 -9.17 1.43
N ASP A 144 -11.98 -8.51 0.26
CA ASP A 144 -12.66 -8.96 -0.97
C ASP A 144 -14.17 -9.21 -0.82
N TRP A 145 -14.80 -8.50 0.13
CA TRP A 145 -16.25 -8.52 0.26
C TRP A 145 -16.89 -7.62 -0.80
N ILE A 146 -17.70 -8.22 -1.66
CA ILE A 146 -18.41 -7.51 -2.73
C ILE A 146 -19.88 -7.36 -2.34
N SER A 147 -20.41 -6.16 -2.45
CA SER A 147 -21.83 -5.86 -2.19
C SER A 147 -22.38 -4.98 -3.31
N ILE A 148 -23.52 -5.37 -3.87
CA ILE A 148 -24.15 -4.68 -5.00
C ILE A 148 -25.63 -4.47 -4.71
N GLY A 149 -26.14 -3.26 -4.97
CA GLY A 149 -27.55 -2.96 -4.94
C GLY A 149 -27.89 -1.62 -4.28
N HIS A 150 -29.16 -1.48 -3.88
CA HIS A 150 -29.68 -0.25 -3.29
C HIS A 150 -29.15 0.00 -1.87
N SER A 151 -28.92 -1.05 -1.07
CA SER A 151 -28.30 -0.91 0.26
C SER A 151 -26.88 -0.34 0.15
N THR A 152 -26.11 -0.81 -0.83
CA THR A 152 -24.79 -0.29 -1.16
C THR A 152 -24.84 1.17 -1.60
N GLN A 153 -25.90 1.58 -2.31
CA GLN A 153 -26.12 3.00 -2.68
C GLN A 153 -26.28 3.89 -1.45
N TRP A 154 -27.03 3.46 -0.43
CA TRP A 154 -27.17 4.20 0.83
C TRP A 154 -25.87 4.26 1.63
N LEU A 155 -25.11 3.16 1.64
CA LEU A 155 -23.76 3.15 2.22
C LEU A 155 -22.83 4.13 1.49
N TRP A 156 -22.90 4.16 0.15
CA TRP A 156 -22.16 5.10 -0.68
C TRP A 156 -22.49 6.56 -0.33
N TYR A 157 -23.78 6.92 -0.27
CA TYR A 157 -24.19 8.26 0.15
C TYR A 157 -23.63 8.63 1.53
N SER A 158 -23.72 7.71 2.49
CA SER A 158 -23.25 7.92 3.87
C SER A 158 -21.74 8.18 3.92
N ILE A 159 -20.95 7.36 3.23
CA ILE A 159 -19.49 7.51 3.19
C ILE A 159 -19.11 8.82 2.49
N TYR A 160 -19.67 9.11 1.31
CA TYR A 160 -19.31 10.31 0.56
C TYR A 160 -19.73 11.60 1.24
N ALA A 161 -20.84 11.62 1.98
CA ALA A 161 -21.21 12.74 2.85
C ALA A 161 -20.18 12.92 3.97
N SER A 162 -19.76 11.83 4.63
CA SER A 162 -18.79 11.89 5.72
C SER A 162 -17.41 12.38 5.26
N LYS A 163 -17.00 12.02 4.04
CA LYS A 163 -15.70 12.38 3.45
C LYS A 163 -15.59 13.83 2.96
N GLN A 164 -16.70 14.58 2.93
CA GLN A 164 -16.64 16.01 2.61
C GLN A 164 -15.79 16.77 3.63
N VAL A 165 -14.94 17.67 3.12
CA VAL A 165 -13.95 18.41 3.92
C VAL A 165 -14.60 19.40 4.89
N SER A 166 -15.73 20.00 4.52
CA SER A 166 -16.41 21.02 5.33
C SER A 166 -17.87 20.66 5.61
N TRP A 167 -18.38 21.16 6.74
CA TRP A 167 -19.79 20.99 7.11
C TRP A 167 -20.73 21.60 6.05
N ARG A 168 -20.34 22.75 5.48
CA ARG A 168 -21.12 23.45 4.45
C ARG A 168 -21.25 22.60 3.21
N THR A 169 -20.13 22.05 2.71
CA THR A 169 -20.15 21.19 1.51
C THR A 169 -20.97 19.93 1.77
N ARG A 170 -20.86 19.35 2.97
CA ARG A 170 -21.67 18.19 3.38
C ARG A 170 -23.17 18.50 3.35
N ALA A 171 -23.60 19.62 3.94
CA ALA A 171 -24.99 20.02 3.96
C ALA A 171 -25.53 20.29 2.55
N LEU A 172 -24.73 20.92 1.68
CA LEU A 172 -25.10 21.15 0.28
C LEU A 172 -25.30 19.83 -0.48
N VAL A 173 -24.35 18.90 -0.39
CA VAL A 173 -24.43 17.61 -1.08
C VAL A 173 -25.63 16.79 -0.61
N VAL A 174 -25.87 16.72 0.70
CA VAL A 174 -27.04 16.02 1.25
C VAL A 174 -28.34 16.69 0.78
N GLY A 175 -28.40 18.01 0.81
CA GLY A 175 -29.55 18.76 0.32
C GLY A 175 -29.84 18.52 -1.17
N ASP A 176 -28.79 18.45 -2.00
CA ASP A 176 -28.93 18.15 -3.43
C ASP A 176 -29.44 16.72 -3.67
N TRP A 177 -29.01 15.74 -2.87
CA TRP A 177 -29.57 14.39 -2.92
C TRP A 177 -31.04 14.35 -2.47
N THR A 178 -31.42 15.09 -1.42
CA THR A 178 -32.82 15.20 -0.98
C THR A 178 -33.70 15.83 -2.06
N ARG A 179 -33.25 16.93 -2.69
CA ARG A 179 -33.99 17.55 -3.80
C ARG A 179 -34.13 16.60 -4.99
N ARG A 180 -33.06 15.87 -5.35
CA ARG A 180 -33.12 14.84 -6.40
C ARG A 180 -34.15 13.76 -6.08
N PHE A 181 -34.24 13.33 -4.82
CA PHE A 181 -35.19 12.30 -4.40
C PHE A 181 -36.65 12.78 -4.47
N LEU A 182 -36.92 14.02 -4.03
CA LEU A 182 -38.27 14.58 -3.98
C LEU A 182 -38.77 15.10 -5.34
N PHE A 183 -37.92 15.77 -6.10
CA PHE A 183 -38.31 16.53 -7.29
C PHE A 183 -37.69 15.99 -8.59
N GLY A 184 -36.83 14.98 -8.51
CA GLY A 184 -36.03 14.52 -9.65
C GLY A 184 -34.81 15.41 -9.91
N ARG A 185 -34.03 15.08 -10.95
CA ARG A 185 -32.88 15.89 -11.34
C ARG A 185 -33.35 17.16 -12.04
N ASP A 186 -32.77 18.29 -11.68
CA ASP A 186 -32.94 19.53 -12.42
C ASP A 186 -32.28 19.39 -13.80
N SER A 187 -33.10 19.51 -14.85
CA SER A 187 -32.70 19.39 -16.26
C SER A 187 -32.73 20.73 -16.99
N SER A 188 -32.91 21.86 -16.28
CA SER A 188 -33.08 23.21 -16.87
C SER A 188 -31.87 23.75 -17.65
N ARG A 189 -30.81 22.95 -17.83
CA ARG A 189 -29.60 23.26 -18.60
C ARG A 189 -29.19 22.16 -19.59
N ILE A 190 -30.15 21.39 -20.11
CA ILE A 190 -29.95 20.55 -21.30
C ILE A 190 -30.37 21.34 -22.54
#